data_AF-A0A535ADS8-F1
#
_entry.id   AF-A0A535ADS8-F1
#
_cell.length_a   1.000
_cell.length_b   1.000
_cell.length_c   1.000
_cell.angle_alpha   90.00
_cell.angle_beta   90.00
_cell.angle_gamma   90.00
#
_symmetry.space_group_name_H-M   'P 1'
#
loop_
_entity.id
_entity.type
_entity.pdbx_description
1 polymer ?
#
loop_
_entity_poly.entity_id
_entity_poly.type
_entity_poly.pdbx_seq_one_letter_code
_entity_poly.pdbx_strand_id
1 'polypeptide(L)'
;MRTFARIGRIPVLRSLVIGFAVMLTGVTAYARFAPLDPPETRLVLPGTVVVDRSGNVLERDARDGFRIPVPLSAVAPRLLQATISAEDRRFVGHVGVDPLAIARALSTRGTLPSGASTITQQLARRLYLPDDARPLLARKADEMRLATMLEARYSKAEILSFYLNDVYYGRGAYGVETAARVYFGVSARNLDLAHASYLAGLPQRPSEYDDDAATGRQAYVLGRMVEDGWISAADARAARAQRIDVVPDVAAPVAHQFVAYARSELARIRPDLAGREGLVIETTLDVGLQTEIERLARLRLLPLADRNVTDTAAVAIEPPTGRIVAMLGGATDGDPRHGGAINMATTPRQPGSALKPFLYAAAFERGYTPASALLDVPTTFETRESTYA
;
A
#
# COMPACT_ATOMS: atom_id res chain seq x y z
N MET A 1 -72.92 42.35 9.41
CA MET A 1 -71.66 42.05 10.12
C MET A 1 -71.05 40.81 9.50
N ARG A 2 -69.79 40.88 9.05
CA ARG A 2 -69.08 39.85 8.28
C ARG A 2 -68.45 38.81 9.22
N THR A 3 -68.69 37.53 8.98
CA THR A 3 -67.92 36.41 9.58
C THR A 3 -67.19 35.69 8.45
N PHE A 4 -65.86 35.82 8.44
CA PHE A 4 -64.98 35.23 7.43
C PHE A 4 -64.70 33.76 7.75
N ALA A 5 -64.87 32.90 6.74
CA ALA A 5 -64.57 31.48 6.74
C ALA A 5 -63.08 31.20 6.97
N ARG A 6 -62.78 30.30 7.91
CA ARG A 6 -61.43 29.82 8.23
C ARG A 6 -61.42 28.29 8.34
N ILE A 7 -61.84 27.60 7.29
CA ILE A 7 -61.85 26.12 7.24
C ILE A 7 -61.39 25.69 5.85
N GLY A 8 -60.27 24.95 5.75
CA GLY A 8 -59.89 24.31 4.48
C GLY A 8 -58.41 23.98 4.21
N ARG A 9 -57.42 24.45 4.99
CA ARG A 9 -55.98 24.28 4.63
C ARG A 9 -55.19 23.23 5.43
N ILE A 10 -55.74 22.69 6.52
CA ILE A 10 -55.03 21.74 7.41
C ILE A 10 -54.94 20.29 6.88
N PRO A 11 -55.96 19.69 6.22
CA PRO A 11 -55.87 18.30 5.79
C PRO A 11 -54.92 18.09 4.60
N VAL A 12 -54.86 19.06 3.67
CA VAL A 12 -53.96 18.99 2.50
C VAL A 12 -52.49 19.04 2.92
N LEU A 13 -52.15 19.93 3.87
CA LEU A 13 -50.78 20.03 4.39
C LEU A 13 -50.36 18.76 5.13
N ARG A 14 -51.26 18.14 5.92
CA ARG A 14 -51.00 16.86 6.59
C ARG A 14 -50.77 15.72 5.59
N SER A 15 -51.60 15.62 4.55
CA SER A 15 -51.43 14.60 3.50
C SER A 15 -50.12 14.80 2.72
N LEU A 16 -49.71 16.04 2.45
CA LEU A 16 -48.41 16.34 1.82
C LEU A 16 -47.23 15.95 2.71
N VAL A 17 -47.31 16.25 4.01
CA VAL A 17 -46.27 15.89 4.98
C VAL A 17 -46.16 14.37 5.13
N ILE A 18 -47.28 13.66 5.25
CA ILE A 18 -47.31 12.18 5.33
C ILE A 18 -46.77 11.58 4.03
N GLY A 19 -47.21 12.07 2.87
CA GLY A 19 -46.70 11.62 1.57
C GLY A 19 -45.20 11.83 1.43
N PHE A 20 -44.69 13.00 1.86
CA PHE A 20 -43.25 13.27 1.88
C PHE A 20 -42.49 12.36 2.84
N ALA A 21 -43.02 12.10 4.03
CA ALA A 21 -42.40 11.21 5.01
C ALA A 21 -42.36 9.76 4.51
N VAL A 22 -43.44 9.26 3.87
CA VAL A 22 -43.48 7.93 3.26
C VAL A 22 -42.50 7.83 2.09
N MET A 23 -42.45 8.85 1.22
CA MET A 23 -41.47 8.92 0.14
C MET A 23 -40.03 8.89 0.67
N LEU A 24 -39.73 9.72 1.67
CA LEU A 24 -38.40 9.79 2.28
C LEU A 24 -38.02 8.46 2.94
N THR A 25 -38.96 7.83 3.64
CA THR A 25 -38.78 6.50 4.25
C THR A 25 -38.57 5.42 3.17
N GLY A 26 -39.30 5.49 2.06
CA GLY A 26 -39.13 4.58 0.93
C GLY A 26 -37.76 4.74 0.27
N VAL A 27 -37.29 5.98 0.09
CA VAL A 27 -35.96 6.26 -0.47
C VAL A 27 -34.84 5.80 0.46
N THR A 28 -34.95 6.03 1.77
CA THR A 28 -33.95 5.55 2.73
C THR A 28 -33.97 4.04 2.88
N ALA A 29 -35.15 3.42 2.90
CA ALA A 29 -35.29 1.96 2.89
C ALA A 29 -34.67 1.36 1.62
N TYR A 30 -34.97 1.92 0.45
CA TYR A 30 -34.35 1.49 -0.80
C TYR A 30 -32.83 1.66 -0.75
N ALA A 31 -32.34 2.82 -0.30
CA ALA A 31 -30.90 3.08 -0.22
C ALA A 31 -30.17 2.05 0.67
N ARG A 32 -30.82 1.66 1.78
CA ARG A 32 -30.25 0.75 2.78
C ARG A 32 -30.41 -0.74 2.43
N PHE A 33 -31.50 -1.13 1.79
CA PHE A 33 -31.85 -2.55 1.58
C PHE A 33 -31.78 -3.03 0.14
N ALA A 34 -31.66 -2.15 -0.86
CA ALA A 34 -31.47 -2.60 -2.25
C ALA A 34 -30.19 -3.46 -2.39
N PRO A 35 -30.11 -4.38 -3.35
CA PRO A 35 -28.87 -5.12 -3.58
C PRO A 35 -27.73 -4.16 -3.92
N LEU A 36 -26.63 -4.25 -3.16
CA LEU A 36 -25.36 -3.55 -3.43
C LEU A 36 -24.26 -4.42 -2.85
N ASP A 37 -23.31 -4.82 -3.68
CA ASP A 37 -22.16 -5.60 -3.22
C ASP A 37 -21.31 -4.76 -2.27
N PRO A 38 -20.72 -5.36 -1.22
CA PRO A 38 -19.80 -4.64 -0.34
C PRO A 38 -18.64 -4.02 -1.13
N PRO A 39 -18.20 -2.78 -0.83
CA PRO A 39 -17.09 -2.14 -1.52
C PRO A 39 -15.85 -3.02 -1.63
N GLU A 40 -15.53 -3.79 -0.58
CA GLU A 40 -14.35 -4.65 -0.47
C GLU A 40 -14.26 -5.70 -1.56
N THR A 41 -15.39 -6.18 -2.08
CA THR A 41 -15.44 -7.19 -3.14
C THR A 41 -15.29 -6.58 -4.54
N ARG A 42 -15.46 -5.25 -4.64
CA ARG A 42 -15.39 -4.48 -5.89
C ARG A 42 -14.08 -3.70 -6.05
N LEU A 43 -13.31 -3.57 -4.97
CA LEU A 43 -11.98 -2.99 -5.03
C LEU A 43 -11.13 -3.75 -6.05
N VAL A 44 -10.43 -3.02 -6.92
CA VAL A 44 -9.48 -3.61 -7.87
C VAL A 44 -8.54 -4.53 -7.08
N LEU A 45 -8.47 -5.81 -7.48
CA LEU A 45 -7.50 -6.77 -6.95
C LEU A 45 -6.21 -6.56 -7.74
N PRO A 46 -5.23 -5.86 -7.18
CA PRO A 46 -4.08 -5.48 -7.96
C PRO A 46 -3.01 -6.58 -7.83
N GLY A 47 -1.89 -6.46 -8.51
CA GLY A 47 -0.78 -7.42 -8.46
C GLY A 47 -0.23 -7.65 -7.04
N THR A 48 0.50 -8.76 -6.91
CA THR A 48 1.15 -9.14 -5.65
C THR A 48 2.37 -8.26 -5.38
N VAL A 49 2.50 -7.81 -4.12
CA VAL A 49 3.62 -6.99 -3.64
C VAL A 49 4.37 -7.74 -2.54
N VAL A 50 5.70 -7.68 -2.59
CA VAL A 50 6.59 -8.23 -1.55
C VAL A 50 7.25 -7.06 -0.84
N VAL A 51 7.18 -7.06 0.49
CA VAL A 51 7.71 -5.98 1.33
C VAL A 51 8.67 -6.50 2.38
N ASP A 52 9.60 -5.64 2.80
CA ASP A 52 10.52 -5.91 3.91
C ASP A 52 9.80 -5.79 5.27
N ARG A 53 10.51 -6.04 6.38
CA ARG A 53 9.93 -5.99 7.73
C ARG A 53 9.41 -4.61 8.15
N SER A 54 9.85 -3.55 7.46
CA SER A 54 9.45 -2.15 7.66
C SER A 54 8.38 -1.72 6.64
N GLY A 55 7.99 -2.64 5.75
CA GLY A 55 7.04 -2.45 4.66
C GLY A 55 7.63 -1.76 3.43
N ASN A 56 8.94 -1.62 3.30
CA ASN A 56 9.56 -1.12 2.06
C ASN A 56 9.29 -2.12 0.93
N VAL A 57 8.93 -1.62 -0.25
CA VAL A 57 8.61 -2.47 -1.40
C VAL A 57 9.91 -3.08 -1.94
N LEU A 58 9.99 -4.40 -1.95
CA LEU A 58 11.12 -5.17 -2.48
C LEU A 58 10.88 -5.58 -3.94
N GLU A 59 9.67 -6.07 -4.22
CA GLU A 59 9.24 -6.48 -5.54
C GLU A 59 7.74 -6.21 -5.71
N ARG A 60 7.35 -5.86 -6.93
CA ARG A 60 5.95 -5.63 -7.30
C ARG A 60 5.68 -6.19 -8.70
N ASP A 61 4.54 -6.84 -8.87
CA ASP A 61 4.03 -7.09 -10.22
C ASP A 61 3.37 -5.82 -10.75
N ALA A 62 4.00 -5.20 -11.75
CA ALA A 62 3.61 -3.88 -12.25
C ALA A 62 2.48 -3.94 -13.29
N ARG A 63 2.08 -5.13 -13.77
CA ARG A 63 1.16 -5.24 -14.92
C ARG A 63 -0.19 -4.55 -14.67
N ASP A 64 -0.74 -4.66 -13.47
CA ASP A 64 -2.07 -4.16 -13.12
C ASP A 64 -2.06 -3.20 -11.90
N GLY A 65 -0.88 -2.72 -11.51
CA GLY A 65 -0.66 -1.98 -10.26
C GLY A 65 -0.70 -2.88 -9.02
N PHE A 66 -0.61 -2.31 -7.82
CA PHE A 66 -0.59 -3.06 -6.55
C PHE A 66 -1.19 -2.21 -5.41
N ARG A 67 -1.49 -2.85 -4.27
CA ARG A 67 -2.07 -2.19 -3.10
C ARG A 67 -1.59 -2.82 -1.80
N ILE A 68 -1.32 -1.95 -0.83
CA ILE A 68 -1.15 -2.30 0.58
C ILE A 68 -2.36 -1.72 1.34
N PRO A 69 -3.27 -2.56 1.85
CA PRO A 69 -4.41 -2.09 2.62
C PRO A 69 -3.96 -1.39 3.91
N VAL A 70 -4.64 -0.31 4.29
CA VAL A 70 -4.36 0.44 5.51
C VAL A 70 -5.66 0.82 6.23
N PRO A 71 -5.78 0.55 7.54
CA PRO A 71 -6.90 1.05 8.31
C PRO A 71 -6.81 2.57 8.46
N LEU A 72 -7.93 3.27 8.49
CA LEU A 72 -7.97 4.73 8.59
C LEU A 72 -7.19 5.28 9.81
N SER A 73 -7.15 4.53 10.93
CA SER A 73 -6.39 4.87 12.14
C SER A 73 -4.87 4.81 11.97
N ALA A 74 -4.38 4.21 10.88
CA ALA A 74 -2.99 4.17 10.50
C ALA A 74 -2.64 5.19 9.39
N VAL A 75 -3.56 6.09 9.04
CA VAL A 75 -3.31 7.18 8.09
C VAL A 75 -3.07 8.47 8.87
N ALA A 76 -2.05 9.25 8.46
CA ALA A 76 -1.74 10.53 9.09
C ALA A 76 -2.96 11.47 9.07
N PRO A 77 -3.35 12.12 10.19
CA PRO A 77 -4.47 13.05 10.21
C PRO A 77 -4.36 14.19 9.19
N ARG A 78 -3.12 14.66 8.92
CA ARG A 78 -2.84 15.68 7.91
C ARG A 78 -3.25 15.26 6.51
N LEU A 79 -3.09 13.99 6.18
CA LEU A 79 -3.50 13.43 4.90
C LEU A 79 -5.02 13.34 4.78
N LEU A 80 -5.71 12.91 5.84
CA LEU A 80 -7.18 12.91 5.87
C LEU A 80 -7.73 14.32 5.64
N GLN A 81 -7.18 15.31 6.34
CA GLN A 81 -7.54 16.72 6.21
C GLN A 81 -7.25 17.24 4.79
N ALA A 82 -6.07 16.94 4.25
CA ALA A 82 -5.67 17.35 2.91
C ALA A 82 -6.61 16.78 1.83
N THR A 83 -6.92 15.48 1.90
CA THR A 83 -7.86 14.83 0.96
C THR A 83 -9.26 15.43 1.07
N ILE A 84 -9.78 15.62 2.28
CA ILE A 84 -11.10 16.25 2.49
C ILE A 84 -11.11 17.67 1.93
N SER A 85 -10.10 18.49 2.22
CA SER A 85 -10.03 19.88 1.72
C SER A 85 -9.90 19.99 0.21
N ALA A 86 -9.17 19.04 -0.40
CA ALA A 86 -8.92 19.01 -1.84
C ALA A 86 -10.14 18.53 -2.63
N GLU A 87 -10.78 17.45 -2.16
CA GLU A 87 -11.80 16.71 -2.91
C GLU A 87 -13.23 17.04 -2.46
N ASP A 88 -13.47 17.22 -1.16
CA ASP A 88 -14.83 17.35 -0.61
C ASP A 88 -14.84 18.05 0.77
N ARG A 89 -14.70 19.38 0.77
CA ARG A 89 -14.62 20.21 2.00
C ARG A 89 -15.74 19.91 3.01
N ARG A 90 -16.94 19.57 2.55
CA ARG A 90 -18.12 19.34 3.40
C ARG A 90 -18.45 17.86 3.54
N PHE A 91 -17.47 16.98 3.30
CA PHE A 91 -17.63 15.54 3.36
C PHE A 91 -18.42 15.06 4.58
N VAL A 92 -18.11 15.57 5.78
CA VAL A 92 -18.78 15.16 7.02
C VAL A 92 -20.22 15.67 7.13
N GLY A 93 -20.56 16.78 6.46
CA GLY A 93 -21.82 17.49 6.62
C GLY A 93 -22.91 17.19 5.59
N HIS A 94 -22.63 16.36 4.58
CA HIS A 94 -23.63 15.97 3.56
C HIS A 94 -23.85 14.46 3.54
N VAL A 95 -24.85 13.99 2.79
CA VAL A 95 -25.20 12.57 2.68
C VAL A 95 -25.06 12.15 1.21
N GLY A 96 -23.87 11.68 0.84
CA GLY A 96 -23.54 11.18 -0.49
C GLY A 96 -23.37 12.26 -1.55
N VAL A 97 -24.24 13.26 -1.56
CA VAL A 97 -24.22 14.36 -2.53
C VAL A 97 -24.24 15.68 -1.78
N ASP A 98 -23.52 16.66 -2.29
CA ASP A 98 -23.48 18.01 -1.74
C ASP A 98 -24.37 18.98 -2.56
N PRO A 99 -25.60 19.32 -2.09
CA PRO A 99 -26.54 20.15 -2.84
C PRO A 99 -26.03 21.58 -3.07
N LEU A 100 -25.27 22.11 -2.11
CA LEU A 100 -24.69 23.45 -2.20
C LEU A 100 -23.49 23.47 -3.17
N ALA A 101 -22.75 22.36 -3.31
CA ALA A 101 -21.72 22.25 -4.35
C ALA A 101 -22.35 22.19 -5.74
N ILE A 102 -23.46 21.45 -5.90
CA ILE A 102 -24.23 21.40 -7.16
C ILE A 102 -24.79 22.78 -7.51
N ALA A 103 -25.43 23.46 -6.56
CA ALA A 103 -25.98 24.80 -6.79
C ALA A 103 -24.89 25.81 -7.19
N ARG A 104 -23.72 25.75 -6.54
CA ARG A 104 -22.57 26.58 -6.90
C ARG A 104 -22.08 26.29 -8.30
N ALA A 105 -21.93 25.01 -8.65
CA ALA A 105 -21.49 24.57 -9.98
C ALA A 105 -22.43 25.04 -11.10
N LEU A 106 -23.74 25.08 -10.86
CA LEU A 106 -24.74 25.57 -11.82
C LEU A 106 -24.72 27.11 -11.95
N SER A 107 -24.36 27.83 -10.89
CA SER A 107 -24.29 29.30 -10.89
C SER A 107 -23.07 29.87 -11.63
N THR A 108 -21.98 29.10 -11.69
CA THR A 108 -20.79 29.41 -12.50
C THR A 108 -21.03 28.94 -13.94
N ARG A 109 -21.13 29.87 -14.90
CA ARG A 109 -21.57 29.62 -16.29
C ARG A 109 -20.91 28.38 -16.95
N GLY A 110 -21.72 27.35 -17.20
CA GLY A 110 -21.73 26.64 -18.48
C GLY A 110 -21.05 25.27 -18.60
N THR A 111 -20.21 24.85 -17.67
CA THR A 111 -19.68 23.48 -17.63
C THR A 111 -19.68 23.01 -16.18
N LEU A 112 -20.20 21.81 -15.91
CA LEU A 112 -20.05 21.17 -14.60
C LEU A 112 -18.55 21.14 -14.29
N PRO A 113 -18.04 21.94 -13.33
CA PRO A 113 -16.63 21.88 -12.99
C PRO A 113 -16.36 20.47 -12.45
N SER A 114 -15.25 19.87 -12.86
CA SER A 114 -14.80 18.55 -12.39
C SER A 114 -14.74 18.42 -10.85
N GLY A 115 -14.78 19.52 -10.10
CA GLY A 115 -14.73 19.58 -8.63
C GLY A 115 -16.08 19.61 -7.89
N ALA A 116 -17.22 19.35 -8.56
CA ALA A 116 -18.53 19.27 -7.89
C ALA A 116 -18.87 17.89 -7.29
N SER A 117 -18.02 16.87 -7.54
CA SER A 117 -18.28 15.50 -7.10
C SER A 117 -17.74 15.26 -5.69
N THR A 118 -18.56 14.69 -4.81
CA THR A 118 -18.17 14.29 -3.45
C THR A 118 -17.25 13.07 -3.46
N ILE A 119 -16.52 12.84 -2.35
CA ILE A 119 -15.71 11.62 -2.17
C ILE A 119 -16.57 10.37 -2.37
N THR A 120 -17.78 10.35 -1.82
CA THR A 120 -18.71 9.22 -1.93
C THR A 120 -19.17 9.00 -3.37
N GLN A 121 -19.41 10.05 -4.14
CA GLN A 121 -19.73 9.93 -5.58
C GLN A 121 -18.54 9.39 -6.37
N GLN A 122 -17.33 9.87 -6.08
CA GLN A 122 -16.12 9.38 -6.73
C GLN A 122 -15.90 7.89 -6.44
N LEU A 123 -16.09 7.47 -5.19
CA LEU A 123 -16.03 6.07 -4.78
C LEU A 123 -17.10 5.23 -5.50
N ALA A 124 -18.35 5.69 -5.50
CA ALA A 124 -19.46 5.00 -6.17
C ALA A 124 -19.20 4.81 -7.67
N ARG A 125 -18.68 5.85 -8.33
CA ARG A 125 -18.29 5.80 -9.75
C ARG A 125 -17.22 4.73 -10.00
N ARG A 126 -16.18 4.69 -9.17
CA ARG A 126 -15.06 3.76 -9.36
C ARG A 126 -15.44 2.29 -9.13
N LEU A 127 -16.27 2.01 -8.13
CA LEU A 127 -16.56 0.62 -7.72
C LEU A 127 -17.74 -0.03 -8.46
N TYR A 128 -18.73 0.75 -8.89
CA TYR A 128 -20.01 0.19 -9.32
C TYR A 128 -20.45 0.60 -10.72
N LEU A 129 -19.85 1.64 -11.30
CA LEU A 129 -20.23 2.13 -12.61
C LEU A 129 -19.22 1.67 -13.67
N PRO A 130 -19.67 0.97 -14.72
CA PRO A 130 -18.79 0.64 -15.83
C PRO A 130 -18.43 1.91 -16.62
N ASP A 131 -17.23 1.93 -17.20
CA ASP A 131 -16.84 2.94 -18.18
C ASP A 131 -17.58 2.69 -19.50
N ASP A 132 -18.79 3.23 -19.61
CA ASP A 132 -19.65 3.11 -20.77
C ASP A 132 -19.98 4.46 -21.43
N ALA A 133 -20.49 4.40 -22.66
CA ALA A 133 -20.82 5.57 -23.48
C ALA A 133 -22.17 6.23 -23.11
N ARG A 134 -22.74 5.98 -21.92
CA ARG A 134 -24.04 6.54 -21.54
C ARG A 134 -23.97 8.08 -21.38
N PRO A 135 -25.08 8.80 -21.61
CA PRO A 135 -25.14 10.25 -21.42
C PRO A 135 -24.63 10.67 -20.03
N LEU A 136 -23.82 11.73 -19.98
CA LEU A 136 -23.16 12.21 -18.74
C LEU A 136 -24.15 12.43 -17.59
N LEU A 137 -25.32 12.98 -17.88
CA LEU A 137 -26.36 13.24 -16.88
C LEU A 137 -26.94 11.94 -16.30
N ALA A 138 -27.13 10.91 -17.13
CA ALA A 138 -27.63 9.61 -16.68
C ALA A 138 -26.59 8.92 -15.77
N ARG A 139 -25.32 8.92 -16.18
CA ARG A 139 -24.22 8.41 -15.34
C ARG A 139 -24.15 9.16 -14.01
N LYS A 140 -24.28 10.49 -14.04
CA LYS A 140 -24.24 11.30 -12.81
C LYS A 140 -25.41 11.04 -11.86
N ALA A 141 -26.60 10.77 -12.40
CA ALA A 141 -27.74 10.36 -11.59
C ALA A 141 -27.52 9.01 -10.92
N ASP A 142 -26.92 8.04 -11.61
CA ASP A 142 -26.54 6.75 -11.02
C ASP A 142 -25.46 6.91 -9.94
N GLU A 143 -24.45 7.76 -10.17
CA GLU A 143 -23.44 8.08 -9.14
C GLU A 143 -24.08 8.64 -7.88
N MET A 144 -25.03 9.59 -8.03
CA MET A 144 -25.76 10.18 -6.90
C MET A 144 -26.57 9.14 -6.13
N ARG A 145 -27.27 8.24 -6.86
CA ARG A 145 -28.06 7.16 -6.27
C ARG A 145 -27.17 6.20 -5.47
N LEU A 146 -26.08 5.73 -6.08
CA LEU A 146 -25.13 4.81 -5.48
C LEU A 146 -24.39 5.45 -4.28
N ALA A 147 -24.02 6.73 -4.37
CA ALA A 147 -23.42 7.45 -3.26
C ALA A 147 -24.37 7.54 -2.05
N THR A 148 -25.65 7.81 -2.30
CA THR A 148 -26.67 7.80 -1.24
C THR A 148 -26.85 6.41 -0.64
N MET A 149 -26.76 5.35 -1.45
CA MET A 149 -26.81 3.96 -0.97
C MET A 149 -25.61 3.60 -0.08
N LEU A 150 -24.41 4.05 -0.45
CA LEU A 150 -23.20 3.84 0.36
C LEU A 150 -23.32 4.53 1.73
N GLU A 151 -23.80 5.77 1.77
CA GLU A 151 -23.94 6.56 3.00
C GLU A 151 -25.07 6.07 3.91
N ALA A 152 -26.04 5.36 3.34
CA ALA A 152 -27.08 4.69 4.12
C ALA A 152 -26.57 3.43 4.85
N ARG A 153 -25.41 2.88 4.44
CA ARG A 153 -24.86 1.60 4.95
C ARG A 153 -23.56 1.77 5.74
N TYR A 154 -22.72 2.69 5.31
CA TYR A 154 -21.37 2.90 5.83
C TYR A 154 -21.24 4.29 6.44
N SER A 155 -20.48 4.37 7.52
CA SER A 155 -20.11 5.63 8.15
C SER A 155 -19.15 6.43 7.26
N LYS A 156 -19.03 7.74 7.54
CA LYS A 156 -18.06 8.62 6.87
C LYS A 156 -16.62 8.10 6.99
N ALA A 157 -16.27 7.51 8.13
CA ALA A 157 -14.95 6.93 8.34
C ALA A 157 -14.72 5.72 7.43
N GLU A 158 -15.70 4.82 7.30
CA GLU A 158 -15.62 3.66 6.41
C GLU A 158 -15.55 4.08 4.95
N ILE A 159 -16.39 5.02 4.52
CA ILE A 159 -16.38 5.57 3.15
C ILE A 159 -15.01 6.18 2.82
N LEU A 160 -14.46 6.99 3.73
CA LEU A 160 -13.14 7.58 3.55
C LEU A 160 -12.06 6.50 3.51
N SER A 161 -12.18 5.46 4.34
CA SER A 161 -11.27 4.31 4.34
C SER A 161 -11.30 3.56 3.00
N PHE A 162 -12.48 3.27 2.45
CA PHE A 162 -12.60 2.63 1.13
C PHE A 162 -12.01 3.51 0.04
N TYR A 163 -12.32 4.81 0.04
CA TYR A 163 -11.78 5.76 -0.93
C TYR A 163 -10.25 5.82 -0.88
N LEU A 164 -9.66 5.97 0.31
CA LEU A 164 -8.21 6.04 0.48
C LEU A 164 -7.49 4.72 0.18
N ASN A 165 -8.19 3.58 0.18
CA ASN A 165 -7.65 2.27 -0.21
C ASN A 165 -7.92 1.91 -1.68
N ASP A 166 -8.71 2.69 -2.40
CA ASP A 166 -9.08 2.42 -3.80
C ASP A 166 -8.45 3.41 -4.79
N VAL A 167 -8.31 4.67 -4.39
CA VAL A 167 -7.93 5.74 -5.31
C VAL A 167 -6.54 5.51 -5.89
N TYR A 168 -6.39 5.79 -7.20
CA TYR A 168 -5.14 5.60 -7.93
C TYR A 168 -4.26 6.85 -7.85
N TYR A 169 -3.03 6.69 -7.38
CA TYR A 169 -2.07 7.78 -7.18
C TYR A 169 -0.99 7.85 -8.27
N GLY A 170 -1.07 7.04 -9.33
CA GLY A 170 0.00 6.92 -10.34
C GLY A 170 1.02 5.83 -9.96
N ARG A 171 1.95 5.51 -10.87
CA ARG A 171 3.02 4.51 -10.67
C ARG A 171 2.53 3.12 -10.23
N GLY A 172 1.33 2.72 -10.67
CA GLY A 172 0.71 1.47 -10.24
C GLY A 172 0.23 1.47 -8.77
N ALA A 173 0.32 2.58 -8.05
CA ALA A 173 -0.06 2.66 -6.64
C ALA A 173 -1.57 2.90 -6.44
N TYR A 174 -2.28 1.85 -6.04
CA TYR A 174 -3.66 1.94 -5.58
C TYR A 174 -3.69 2.06 -4.06
N GLY A 175 -4.38 3.08 -3.57
CA GLY A 175 -4.50 3.38 -2.16
C GLY A 175 -3.28 4.12 -1.58
N VAL A 176 -3.52 4.78 -0.45
CA VAL A 176 -2.64 5.83 0.06
C VAL A 176 -1.39 5.32 0.76
N GLU A 177 -1.46 4.14 1.39
CA GLU A 177 -0.28 3.48 1.97
C GLU A 177 0.70 3.05 0.89
N THR A 178 0.17 2.48 -0.19
CA THR A 178 0.96 2.14 -1.38
C THR A 178 1.63 3.39 -1.95
N ALA A 179 0.87 4.48 -2.10
CA ALA A 179 1.39 5.74 -2.62
C ALA A 179 2.49 6.33 -1.73
N ALA A 180 2.30 6.36 -0.41
CA ALA A 180 3.31 6.87 0.52
C ALA A 180 4.64 6.09 0.39
N ARG A 181 4.57 4.76 0.24
CA ARG A 181 5.76 3.91 0.09
C ARG A 181 6.41 4.05 -1.28
N VAL A 182 5.62 4.14 -2.35
CA VAL A 182 6.13 4.27 -3.72
C VAL A 182 6.77 5.63 -3.97
N TYR A 183 6.17 6.70 -3.45
CA TYR A 183 6.68 8.04 -3.67
C TYR A 183 7.78 8.42 -2.68
N PHE A 184 7.71 7.99 -1.43
CA PHE A 184 8.58 8.53 -0.37
C PHE A 184 9.30 7.46 0.47
N GLY A 185 9.01 6.17 0.26
CA GLY A 185 9.58 5.10 1.08
C GLY A 185 9.11 5.13 2.54
N VAL A 186 8.00 5.79 2.86
CA VAL A 186 7.46 5.87 4.23
C VAL A 186 6.02 5.37 4.31
N SER A 187 5.59 4.96 5.50
CA SER A 187 4.17 4.63 5.75
C SER A 187 3.29 5.87 5.72
N ALA A 188 2.03 5.73 5.30
CA ALA A 188 1.02 6.79 5.32
C ALA A 188 0.76 7.35 6.72
N ARG A 189 1.13 6.62 7.79
CA ARG A 189 1.09 7.10 9.17
C ARG A 189 2.07 8.25 9.43
N ASN A 190 3.20 8.24 8.73
CA ASN A 190 4.34 9.12 9.01
C ASN A 190 4.43 10.32 8.05
N LEU A 191 3.37 10.57 7.27
CA LEU A 191 3.34 11.69 6.34
C LEU A 191 3.19 13.02 7.10
N ASP A 192 4.15 13.92 6.88
CA ASP A 192 4.03 15.31 7.28
C ASP A 192 3.06 16.09 6.37
N LEU A 193 2.91 17.39 6.62
CA LEU A 193 2.01 18.25 5.84
C LEU A 193 2.42 18.37 4.36
N ALA A 194 3.72 18.43 4.06
CA ALA A 194 4.21 18.58 2.70
C ALA A 194 3.90 17.33 1.88
N HIS A 195 4.24 16.15 2.40
CA HIS A 195 3.99 14.86 1.76
C HIS A 195 2.49 14.53 1.69
N ALA A 196 1.72 14.84 2.74
CA ALA A 196 0.28 14.64 2.77
C ALA A 196 -0.45 15.47 1.72
N SER A 197 -0.14 16.77 1.62
CA SER A 197 -0.74 17.67 0.62
C SER A 197 -0.32 17.32 -0.79
N TYR A 198 0.89 16.80 -0.98
CA TYR A 198 1.37 16.30 -2.27
C TYR A 198 0.52 15.10 -2.72
N LEU A 199 0.41 14.05 -1.88
CA LEU A 199 -0.38 12.85 -2.23
C LEU A 199 -1.85 13.17 -2.45
N ALA A 200 -2.46 14.01 -1.59
CA ALA A 200 -3.86 14.41 -1.74
C ALA A 200 -4.14 15.15 -3.06
N GLY A 201 -3.12 15.71 -3.71
CA GLY A 201 -3.22 16.33 -5.02
C GLY A 201 -3.23 15.35 -6.19
N LEU A 202 -2.61 14.18 -6.04
CA LEU A 202 -2.36 13.25 -7.15
C LEU A 202 -3.61 12.63 -7.81
N PRO A 203 -4.66 12.23 -7.06
CA PRO A 203 -5.81 11.52 -7.64
C PRO A 203 -6.48 12.16 -8.86
N GLN A 204 -6.45 13.50 -8.95
CA GLN A 204 -7.13 14.19 -10.04
C GLN A 204 -6.45 14.00 -11.41
N ARG A 205 -5.12 13.85 -11.45
CA ARG A 205 -4.33 13.71 -12.69
C ARG A 205 -3.14 12.75 -12.54
N PRO A 206 -3.36 11.45 -12.27
CA PRO A 206 -2.29 10.53 -11.89
C PRO A 206 -1.19 10.32 -12.94
N SER A 207 -1.46 10.64 -14.21
CA SER A 207 -0.58 10.39 -15.37
C SER A 207 0.14 11.63 -15.91
N GLU A 208 -0.11 12.84 -15.35
CA GLU A 208 0.45 14.11 -15.86
C GLU A 208 1.53 14.72 -14.95
N TYR A 209 1.95 14.02 -13.89
CA TYR A 209 2.87 14.60 -12.92
C TYR A 209 4.33 14.37 -13.29
N ASP A 210 4.84 15.28 -14.13
CA ASP A 210 6.22 15.77 -13.99
C ASP A 210 6.32 16.61 -12.69
N ASP A 211 7.51 16.69 -12.08
CA ASP A 211 7.74 17.29 -10.75
C ASP A 211 7.10 18.69 -10.57
N ASP A 212 7.02 19.49 -11.65
CA ASP A 212 6.44 20.83 -11.66
C ASP A 212 4.90 20.83 -11.51
N ALA A 213 4.21 19.91 -12.17
CA ALA A 213 2.74 19.82 -12.10
C ALA A 213 2.28 19.38 -10.70
N ALA A 214 3.07 18.51 -10.05
CA ALA A 214 2.74 18.00 -8.72
C ALA A 214 2.90 19.08 -7.66
N THR A 215 3.93 19.92 -7.80
CA THR A 215 4.16 21.10 -6.95
C THR A 215 3.04 22.13 -7.07
N GLY A 216 2.54 22.36 -8.29
CA GLY A 216 1.38 23.25 -8.52
C GLY A 216 0.11 22.74 -7.84
N ARG A 217 -0.14 21.43 -7.91
CA ARG A 217 -1.30 20.81 -7.26
C ARG A 217 -1.18 20.79 -5.73
N GLN A 218 -0.01 20.52 -5.19
CA GLN A 218 0.25 20.61 -3.76
C GLN A 218 -0.10 22.01 -3.22
N ALA A 219 0.31 23.06 -3.93
CA ALA A 219 0.00 24.44 -3.54
C ALA A 219 -1.52 24.71 -3.51
N TYR A 220 -2.28 24.13 -4.44
CA TYR A 220 -3.75 24.19 -4.40
C TYR A 220 -4.28 23.53 -3.13
N VAL A 221 -3.86 22.29 -2.82
CA VAL A 221 -4.33 21.56 -1.63
C VAL A 221 -4.02 22.35 -0.35
N LEU A 222 -2.80 22.86 -0.21
CA LEU A 222 -2.40 23.69 0.93
C LEU A 222 -3.26 24.94 1.06
N GLY A 223 -3.57 25.61 -0.06
CA GLY A 223 -4.50 26.75 -0.06
C GLY A 223 -5.89 26.38 0.44
N ARG A 224 -6.44 25.25 -0.02
CA ARG A 224 -7.73 24.72 0.46
C ARG A 224 -7.70 24.41 1.96
N MET A 225 -6.61 23.82 2.46
CA MET A 225 -6.47 23.53 3.89
C MET A 225 -6.39 24.80 4.76
N VAL A 226 -5.83 25.89 4.24
CA VAL A 226 -5.84 27.22 4.90
C VAL A 226 -7.26 27.78 4.93
N GLU A 227 -7.97 27.78 3.79
CA GLU A 227 -9.36 28.25 3.70
C GLU A 227 -10.31 27.48 4.64
N ASP A 228 -10.06 26.19 4.82
CA ASP A 228 -10.85 25.31 5.68
C ASP A 228 -10.43 25.40 7.16
N GLY A 229 -9.34 26.10 7.47
CA GLY A 229 -8.86 26.34 8.83
C GLY A 229 -8.08 25.18 9.45
N TRP A 230 -7.62 24.21 8.67
CA TRP A 230 -6.83 23.07 9.17
C TRP A 230 -5.37 23.43 9.48
N ILE A 231 -4.84 24.43 8.78
CA ILE A 231 -3.45 24.89 8.89
C ILE A 231 -3.38 26.42 8.83
N SER A 232 -2.32 27.01 9.36
CA SER A 232 -2.06 28.44 9.18
C SER A 232 -1.47 28.72 7.80
N ALA A 233 -1.57 29.97 7.33
CA ALA A 233 -0.89 30.40 6.11
C ALA A 233 0.65 30.29 6.23
N ALA A 234 1.20 30.33 7.45
CA ALA A 234 2.63 30.12 7.69
C ALA A 234 3.02 28.66 7.48
N ASP A 235 2.25 27.71 8.02
CA ASP A 235 2.46 26.27 7.83
C ASP A 235 2.36 25.90 6.34
N ALA A 236 1.39 26.46 5.62
CA ALA A 236 1.23 26.24 4.19
C ALA A 236 2.47 26.71 3.39
N ARG A 237 3.04 27.87 3.73
CA ARG A 237 4.27 28.35 3.10
C ARG A 237 5.47 27.48 3.45
N ALA A 238 5.60 27.05 4.70
CA ALA A 238 6.68 26.18 5.14
C ALA A 238 6.62 24.82 4.44
N ALA A 239 5.45 24.18 4.40
CA ALA A 239 5.24 22.90 3.73
C ALA A 239 5.49 22.97 2.21
N ARG A 240 5.12 24.09 1.57
CA ARG A 240 5.39 24.31 0.14
C ARG A 240 6.89 24.52 -0.15
N ALA A 241 7.64 25.09 0.79
CA ALA A 241 9.07 25.31 0.64
C ALA A 241 9.90 24.05 0.96
N GLN A 242 9.30 23.04 1.59
CA GLN A 242 9.96 21.78 1.88
C GLN A 242 10.26 21.03 0.59
N ARG A 243 11.51 20.62 0.41
CA ARG A 243 11.91 19.74 -0.69
C ARG A 243 11.34 18.35 -0.43
N ILE A 244 10.64 17.82 -1.44
CA ILE A 244 10.09 16.47 -1.44
C ILE A 244 10.98 15.62 -2.34
N ASP A 245 11.74 14.71 -1.74
CA ASP A 245 12.56 13.75 -2.49
C ASP A 245 11.69 12.55 -2.87
N VAL A 246 11.29 12.49 -4.13
CA VAL A 246 10.49 11.39 -4.66
C VAL A 246 11.41 10.23 -5.02
N VAL A 247 11.11 9.04 -4.52
CA VAL A 247 11.81 7.80 -4.86
C VAL A 247 11.68 7.55 -6.39
N PRO A 248 12.75 7.19 -7.10
CA PRO A 248 12.68 6.88 -8.53
C PRO A 248 11.67 5.76 -8.82
N ASP A 249 10.88 5.92 -9.89
CA ASP A 249 9.84 4.93 -10.26
C ASP A 249 10.45 3.55 -10.59
N VAL A 250 11.59 3.54 -11.29
CA VAL A 250 12.34 2.32 -11.61
C VAL A 250 13.31 2.01 -10.46
N ALA A 251 12.79 1.42 -9.39
CA ALA A 251 13.64 0.73 -8.42
C ALA A 251 13.98 -0.65 -8.99
N ALA A 252 15.28 -0.96 -9.13
CA ALA A 252 15.71 -2.32 -9.40
C ALA A 252 15.15 -3.25 -8.32
N PRO A 253 14.76 -4.50 -8.64
CA PRO A 253 14.40 -5.47 -7.61
C PRO A 253 15.53 -5.51 -6.57
N VAL A 254 15.18 -5.35 -5.30
CA VAL A 254 16.14 -5.48 -4.21
C VAL A 254 16.02 -6.88 -3.65
N ALA A 255 17.14 -7.56 -3.42
CA ALA A 255 17.17 -8.90 -2.83
C ALA A 255 16.45 -9.95 -3.69
N HIS A 256 16.67 -9.96 -5.01
CA HIS A 256 15.90 -10.81 -5.93
C HIS A 256 15.89 -12.29 -5.50
N GLN A 257 17.05 -12.81 -5.08
CA GLN A 257 17.16 -14.20 -4.63
C GLN A 257 16.44 -14.46 -3.31
N PHE A 258 16.40 -13.48 -2.39
CA PHE A 258 15.62 -13.59 -1.16
C PHE A 258 14.12 -13.54 -1.45
N VAL A 259 13.67 -12.67 -2.35
CA VAL A 259 12.26 -12.59 -2.74
C VAL A 259 11.81 -13.91 -3.38
N ALA A 260 12.63 -14.48 -4.28
CA ALA A 260 12.37 -15.81 -4.84
C ALA A 260 12.29 -16.90 -3.76
N TYR A 261 13.21 -16.87 -2.79
CA TYR A 261 13.19 -17.77 -1.64
C TYR A 261 11.89 -17.60 -0.81
N ALA A 262 11.52 -16.37 -0.47
CA ALA A 262 10.30 -16.08 0.30
C ALA A 262 9.03 -16.54 -0.42
N ARG A 263 8.94 -16.36 -1.74
CA ARG A 263 7.83 -16.87 -2.55
C ARG A 263 7.79 -18.41 -2.57
N SER A 264 8.96 -19.05 -2.65
CA SER A 264 9.06 -20.52 -2.58
C SER A 264 8.63 -21.06 -1.21
N GLU A 265 9.00 -20.37 -0.13
CA GLU A 265 8.59 -20.72 1.22
C GLU A 265 7.08 -20.53 1.41
N LEU A 266 6.50 -19.43 0.90
CA LEU A 266 5.05 -19.22 0.89
C LEU A 266 4.34 -20.38 0.18
N ALA A 267 4.81 -20.78 -1.01
CA ALA A 267 4.22 -21.89 -1.75
C ALA A 267 4.32 -23.22 -1.00
N ARG A 268 5.39 -23.42 -0.22
CA ARG A 268 5.58 -24.61 0.62
C ARG A 268 4.64 -24.64 1.83
N ILE A 269 4.45 -23.51 2.51
CA ILE A 269 3.65 -23.44 3.76
C ILE A 269 2.16 -23.18 3.52
N ARG A 270 1.83 -22.47 2.45
CA ARG A 270 0.48 -22.03 2.06
C ARG A 270 0.28 -22.18 0.55
N PRO A 271 0.22 -23.43 0.05
CA PRO A 271 0.05 -23.69 -1.38
C PRO A 271 -1.26 -23.12 -1.94
N ASP A 272 -2.28 -22.92 -1.10
CA ASP A 272 -3.55 -22.29 -1.45
C ASP A 272 -3.43 -20.80 -1.79
N LEU A 273 -2.35 -20.14 -1.38
CA LEU A 273 -2.05 -18.75 -1.69
C LEU A 273 -1.01 -18.61 -2.81
N ALA A 274 -0.33 -19.69 -3.18
CA ALA A 274 0.71 -19.66 -4.21
C ALA A 274 0.10 -19.25 -5.56
N GLY A 275 0.66 -18.20 -6.18
CA GLY A 275 0.19 -17.69 -7.47
C GLY A 275 -1.12 -16.91 -7.42
N ARG A 276 -1.69 -16.67 -6.23
CA ARG A 276 -2.85 -15.77 -6.08
C ARG A 276 -2.40 -14.32 -6.24
N GLU A 277 -3.19 -13.54 -6.96
CA GLU A 277 -3.02 -12.09 -7.11
C GLU A 277 -3.58 -11.33 -5.88
N GLY A 278 -3.19 -10.06 -5.73
CA GLY A 278 -3.65 -9.22 -4.63
C GLY A 278 -3.03 -9.53 -3.27
N LEU A 279 -1.93 -10.28 -3.23
CA LEU A 279 -1.26 -10.60 -1.97
C LEU A 279 -0.28 -9.49 -1.57
N VAL A 280 -0.25 -9.20 -0.27
CA VAL A 280 0.85 -8.47 0.37
C VAL A 280 1.68 -9.51 1.12
N ILE A 281 2.89 -9.77 0.63
CA ILE A 281 3.83 -10.72 1.23
C ILE A 281 4.80 -9.93 2.10
N GLU A 282 4.56 -9.91 3.40
CA GLU A 282 5.47 -9.33 4.38
C GLU A 282 6.59 -10.31 4.70
N THR A 283 7.83 -9.83 4.62
CA THR A 283 9.02 -10.66 4.87
C THR A 283 9.81 -10.18 6.08
N THR A 284 10.82 -10.96 6.47
CA THR A 284 11.71 -10.62 7.59
C THR A 284 12.92 -9.80 7.17
N LEU A 285 13.08 -9.54 5.86
CA LEU A 285 14.22 -8.82 5.32
C LEU A 285 14.33 -7.43 5.94
N ASP A 286 15.55 -6.98 6.15
CA ASP A 286 15.86 -5.56 6.32
C ASP A 286 16.63 -5.07 5.10
N VAL A 287 16.03 -4.14 4.38
CA VAL A 287 16.60 -3.61 3.14
C VAL A 287 17.97 -2.94 3.37
N GLY A 288 18.18 -2.34 4.54
CA GLY A 288 19.45 -1.71 4.91
C GLY A 288 20.56 -2.75 5.12
N LEU A 289 20.28 -3.81 5.88
CA LEU A 289 21.21 -4.92 6.06
C LEU A 289 21.48 -5.66 4.75
N GLN A 290 20.46 -5.83 3.91
CA GLN A 290 20.60 -6.45 2.60
C GLN A 290 21.48 -5.62 1.67
N THR A 291 21.26 -4.30 1.60
CA THR A 291 22.09 -3.40 0.80
C THR A 291 23.55 -3.46 1.27
N GLU A 292 23.77 -3.50 2.58
CA GLU A 292 25.11 -3.56 3.14
C GLU A 292 25.81 -4.91 2.89
N ILE A 293 25.10 -6.04 3.00
CA ILE A 293 25.71 -7.36 2.73
C ILE A 293 26.11 -7.49 1.26
N GLU A 294 25.28 -7.00 0.34
CA GLU A 294 25.59 -6.96 -1.11
C GLU A 294 26.80 -6.07 -1.40
N ARG A 295 26.85 -4.88 -0.80
CA ARG A 295 27.98 -3.95 -0.94
C ARG A 295 29.28 -4.58 -0.43
N LEU A 296 29.26 -5.18 0.76
CA LEU A 296 30.42 -5.83 1.36
C LEU A 296 30.89 -7.02 0.53
N ALA A 297 29.97 -7.85 0.04
CA ALA A 297 30.29 -8.98 -0.83
C ALA A 297 31.06 -8.53 -2.08
N ARG A 298 30.54 -7.52 -2.80
CA ARG A 298 31.22 -6.97 -4.00
C ARG A 298 32.61 -6.46 -3.66
N LEU A 299 32.76 -5.69 -2.59
CA LEU A 299 34.07 -5.16 -2.18
C LEU A 299 35.07 -6.24 -1.79
N ARG A 300 34.61 -7.34 -1.19
CA ARG A 300 35.48 -8.46 -0.76
C ARG A 300 35.88 -9.38 -1.90
N LEU A 301 35.11 -9.42 -2.98
CA LEU A 301 35.44 -10.22 -4.16
C LEU A 301 36.49 -9.55 -5.06
N LEU A 302 36.51 -8.21 -5.14
CA LEU A 302 37.49 -7.46 -5.95
C LEU A 302 38.96 -7.91 -5.73
N PRO A 303 39.50 -8.01 -4.50
CA PRO A 303 40.88 -8.41 -4.28
C PRO A 303 41.13 -9.92 -4.49
N LEU A 304 40.09 -10.72 -4.74
CA LEU A 304 40.19 -12.18 -4.96
C LEU A 304 39.98 -12.56 -6.43
N ALA A 305 39.79 -11.58 -7.30
CA ALA A 305 39.52 -11.80 -8.72
C ALA A 305 40.70 -12.49 -9.44
N ASP A 306 41.94 -12.20 -9.03
CA ASP A 306 43.17 -12.85 -9.53
C ASP A 306 43.23 -14.35 -9.22
N ARG A 307 42.49 -14.79 -8.19
CA ARG A 307 42.35 -16.19 -7.77
C ARG A 307 41.12 -16.87 -8.34
N ASN A 308 40.45 -16.24 -9.31
CA ASN A 308 39.23 -16.73 -9.94
C ASN A 308 38.09 -16.95 -8.94
N VAL A 309 38.04 -16.14 -7.87
CA VAL A 309 36.90 -16.13 -6.94
C VAL A 309 35.86 -15.17 -7.49
N THR A 310 34.77 -15.71 -8.02
CA THR A 310 33.76 -14.94 -8.76
C THR A 310 32.46 -14.74 -7.99
N ASP A 311 32.29 -15.43 -6.86
CA ASP A 311 31.00 -15.50 -6.18
C ASP A 311 31.12 -15.68 -4.66
N THR A 312 30.05 -15.33 -3.94
CA THR A 312 29.94 -15.50 -2.50
C THR A 312 28.48 -15.58 -2.08
N ALA A 313 28.23 -16.30 -0.98
CA ALA A 313 26.91 -16.42 -0.38
C ALA A 313 26.97 -16.11 1.11
N ALA A 314 25.93 -15.49 1.64
CA ALA A 314 25.84 -15.15 3.04
C ALA A 314 24.37 -15.12 3.50
N VAL A 315 24.14 -15.50 4.75
CA VAL A 315 22.82 -15.43 5.39
C VAL A 315 23.00 -14.81 6.76
N ALA A 316 22.24 -13.76 7.05
CA ALA A 316 22.14 -13.19 8.38
C ALA A 316 20.83 -13.64 9.02
N ILE A 317 20.93 -14.21 10.22
CA ILE A 317 19.80 -14.75 10.99
C ILE A 317 19.74 -14.04 12.33
N GLU A 318 18.55 -13.64 12.75
CA GLU A 318 18.28 -13.09 14.09
C GLU A 318 18.06 -14.22 15.11
N PRO A 319 18.95 -14.42 16.10
CA PRO A 319 18.68 -15.31 17.23
C PRO A 319 17.80 -14.59 18.29
N PRO A 320 16.89 -15.29 18.99
CA PRO A 320 16.57 -16.72 18.88
C PRO A 320 15.46 -17.03 17.87
N THR A 321 14.96 -16.02 17.13
CA THR A 321 13.74 -16.13 16.33
C THR A 321 13.93 -16.96 15.06
N GLY A 322 15.17 -17.11 14.60
CA GLY A 322 15.50 -17.79 13.35
C GLY A 322 15.12 -16.99 12.11
N ARG A 323 14.72 -15.73 12.25
CA ARG A 323 14.34 -14.87 11.12
C ARG A 323 15.54 -14.57 10.24
N ILE A 324 15.40 -14.80 8.94
CA ILE A 324 16.41 -14.40 7.96
C ILE A 324 16.24 -12.91 7.68
N VAL A 325 17.23 -12.11 8.08
CA VAL A 325 17.17 -10.65 7.98
C VAL A 325 17.91 -10.09 6.77
N ALA A 326 18.82 -10.87 6.20
CA ALA A 326 19.47 -10.62 4.92
C ALA A 326 19.89 -11.98 4.32
N MET A 327 19.80 -12.10 3.00
CA MET A 327 20.23 -13.30 2.26
C MET A 327 20.87 -12.89 0.94
N LEU A 328 22.11 -13.29 0.77
CA LEU A 328 22.86 -13.18 -0.47
C LEU A 328 23.11 -14.58 -0.98
N GLY A 329 22.44 -14.96 -2.06
CA GLY A 329 22.67 -16.24 -2.74
C GLY A 329 23.76 -16.19 -3.81
N GLY A 330 24.31 -15.03 -4.11
CA GLY A 330 25.38 -14.83 -5.07
C GLY A 330 25.72 -13.35 -5.22
N ALA A 331 26.95 -13.04 -5.61
CA ALA A 331 27.48 -11.68 -5.72
C ALA A 331 26.77 -10.81 -6.76
N THR A 332 26.08 -11.46 -7.71
CA THR A 332 25.43 -10.83 -8.86
C THR A 332 23.93 -10.64 -8.67
N ASP A 333 23.39 -10.92 -7.48
CA ASP A 333 21.97 -10.80 -7.09
C ASP A 333 21.00 -11.25 -8.19
N GLY A 334 21.17 -12.48 -8.67
CA GLY A 334 20.25 -13.04 -9.65
C GLY A 334 20.62 -12.83 -11.12
N ASP A 335 21.67 -12.07 -11.47
CA ASP A 335 22.06 -11.90 -12.90
C ASP A 335 22.45 -13.26 -13.52
N PRO A 336 21.65 -13.81 -14.44
CA PRO A 336 21.90 -15.14 -15.01
C PRO A 336 23.18 -15.20 -15.84
N ARG A 337 23.64 -14.08 -16.39
CA ARG A 337 24.86 -14.00 -17.22
C ARG A 337 26.13 -14.28 -16.42
N HIS A 338 26.04 -14.17 -15.11
CA HIS A 338 27.16 -14.35 -14.18
C HIS A 338 26.89 -15.46 -13.16
N GLY A 339 25.98 -16.40 -13.47
CA GLY A 339 25.67 -17.54 -12.59
C GLY A 339 24.67 -17.24 -11.47
N GLY A 340 24.08 -16.04 -11.42
CA GLY A 340 23.14 -15.61 -10.37
C GLY A 340 21.81 -16.39 -10.33
N ALA A 341 21.53 -17.24 -11.31
CA ALA A 341 20.37 -18.12 -11.31
C ALA A 341 20.39 -19.16 -10.18
N ILE A 342 21.55 -19.46 -9.61
CA ILE A 342 21.69 -20.39 -8.49
C ILE A 342 21.76 -19.60 -7.18
N ASN A 343 20.84 -19.88 -6.27
CA ASN A 343 20.92 -19.38 -4.90
C ASN A 343 21.88 -20.28 -4.08
N MET A 344 23.12 -19.84 -3.93
CA MET A 344 24.15 -20.55 -3.18
C MET A 344 23.91 -20.54 -1.66
N ALA A 345 23.05 -19.66 -1.13
CA ALA A 345 22.66 -19.67 0.27
C ALA A 345 21.79 -20.90 0.64
N THR A 346 21.09 -21.47 -0.35
CA THR A 346 20.22 -22.65 -0.17
C THR A 346 20.77 -23.91 -0.83
N THR A 347 21.92 -23.82 -1.51
CA THR A 347 22.53 -24.96 -2.20
C THR A 347 23.48 -25.71 -1.26
N PRO A 348 23.30 -27.03 -1.02
CA PRO A 348 24.17 -27.78 -0.13
C PRO A 348 25.63 -27.80 -0.58
N ARG A 349 26.55 -27.62 0.37
CA ARG A 349 28.01 -27.70 0.18
C ARG A 349 28.63 -28.45 1.34
N GLN A 350 29.83 -29.02 1.11
CA GLN A 350 30.59 -29.64 2.18
C GLN A 350 31.00 -28.58 3.21
N PRO A 351 30.58 -28.70 4.49
CA PRO A 351 30.82 -27.66 5.50
C PRO A 351 32.27 -27.64 6.02
N GLY A 352 33.05 -28.68 5.72
CA GLY A 352 34.39 -28.86 6.24
C GLY A 352 34.42 -28.76 7.78
N SER A 353 35.37 -28.00 8.31
CA SER A 353 35.53 -27.83 9.76
C SER A 353 34.35 -27.11 10.45
N ALA A 354 33.43 -26.48 9.73
CA ALA A 354 32.26 -25.84 10.33
C ALA A 354 31.29 -26.84 10.98
N LEU A 355 31.42 -28.14 10.70
CA LEU A 355 30.63 -29.19 11.37
C LEU A 355 31.13 -29.52 12.79
N LYS A 356 32.39 -29.21 13.11
CA LYS A 356 33.04 -29.60 14.37
C LYS A 356 32.28 -29.16 15.64
N PRO A 357 31.72 -27.93 15.73
CA PRO A 357 30.96 -27.52 16.93
C PRO A 357 29.81 -28.47 17.28
N PHE A 358 29.12 -29.04 16.28
CA PHE A 358 28.05 -30.01 16.52
C PHE A 358 28.58 -31.35 17.06
N LEU A 359 29.77 -31.77 16.60
CA LEU A 359 30.45 -32.95 17.14
C LEU A 359 30.85 -32.73 18.61
N TYR A 360 31.39 -31.56 18.95
CA TYR A 360 31.72 -31.22 20.34
C TYR A 360 30.47 -31.11 21.22
N ALA A 361 29.36 -30.57 20.71
CA ALA A 361 28.09 -30.55 21.43
C ALA A 361 27.63 -31.97 21.79
N ALA A 362 27.68 -32.91 20.84
CA ALA A 362 27.35 -34.32 21.10
C ALA A 362 28.32 -34.99 22.08
N ALA A 363 29.59 -34.57 22.11
CA ALA A 363 30.55 -35.05 23.12
C ALA A 363 30.20 -34.52 24.52
N PHE A 364 29.82 -33.25 24.64
CA PHE A 364 29.40 -32.65 25.91
C PHE A 364 28.12 -33.30 26.45
N GLU A 365 27.16 -33.67 25.61
CA GLU A 365 25.99 -34.47 25.99
C GLU A 365 26.36 -35.84 26.57
N ARG A 366 27.55 -36.36 26.22
CA ARG A 366 28.11 -37.62 26.72
C ARG A 366 29.05 -37.42 27.92
N GLY A 367 29.08 -36.24 28.52
CA GLY A 367 29.87 -35.94 29.72
C GLY A 367 31.32 -35.51 29.46
N TYR A 368 31.72 -35.28 28.20
CA TYR A 368 32.99 -34.60 27.92
C TYR A 368 32.90 -33.13 28.38
N THR A 369 34.04 -32.53 28.70
CA THR A 369 34.13 -31.13 29.12
C THR A 369 35.11 -30.37 28.22
N PRO A 370 35.13 -29.03 28.25
CA PRO A 370 36.16 -28.26 27.56
C PRO A 370 37.60 -28.60 27.98
N ALA A 371 37.79 -29.24 29.15
CA ALA A 371 39.07 -29.68 29.66
C ALA A 371 39.40 -31.16 29.35
N SER A 372 38.50 -31.90 28.69
CA SER A 372 38.75 -33.29 28.32
C SER A 372 39.90 -33.37 27.32
N ALA A 373 40.99 -34.06 27.71
CA ALA A 373 42.13 -34.27 26.82
C ALA A 373 41.75 -35.22 25.68
N LEU A 374 42.04 -34.81 24.45
CA LEU A 374 41.89 -35.62 23.24
C LEU A 374 43.28 -35.87 22.65
N LEU A 375 43.55 -37.09 22.22
CA LEU A 375 44.80 -37.43 21.55
C LEU A 375 44.76 -36.92 20.10
N ASP A 376 45.72 -36.07 19.75
CA ASP A 376 45.99 -35.63 18.38
C ASP A 376 47.21 -36.39 17.87
N VAL A 377 46.98 -37.60 17.40
CA VAL A 377 48.03 -38.51 16.89
C VAL A 377 47.67 -38.96 15.47
N PRO A 378 48.66 -39.22 14.60
CA PRO A 378 48.42 -39.80 13.27
C PRO A 378 47.55 -41.05 13.39
N THR A 379 46.39 -41.04 12.72
CA THR A 379 45.36 -42.08 12.87
C THR A 379 44.82 -42.45 11.50
N THR A 380 44.84 -43.74 11.19
CA THR A 380 44.26 -44.29 9.96
C THR A 380 42.89 -44.89 10.23
N PHE A 381 41.92 -44.58 9.37
CA PHE A 381 40.55 -45.09 9.43
C PHE A 381 40.27 -46.01 8.24
N GLU A 382 39.92 -47.27 8.52
CA GLU A 382 39.49 -48.20 7.48
C GLU A 382 38.06 -47.88 7.05
N THR A 383 37.84 -47.65 5.75
CA THR A 383 36.50 -47.53 5.17
C THR A 383 36.22 -48.72 4.26
N ARG A 384 34.96 -48.91 3.83
CA ARG A 384 34.57 -50.03 2.94
C ARG A 384 35.30 -50.02 1.59
N GLU A 385 35.78 -48.86 1.15
CA GLU A 385 36.37 -48.67 -0.18
C GLU A 385 37.88 -48.40 -0.14
N SER A 386 38.42 -47.89 0.97
CA SER A 386 39.85 -47.59 1.13
C SER A 386 40.25 -47.25 2.58
N THR A 387 41.55 -47.26 2.86
CA THR A 387 42.11 -46.70 4.10
C THR A 387 42.23 -45.18 3.97
N TYR A 388 41.54 -44.45 4.84
CA TYR A 388 41.64 -42.99 4.96
C TYR A 388 42.65 -42.65 6.06
N ALA A 389 43.83 -42.20 5.65
CA ALA A 389 44.94 -41.87 6.54
C ALA A 389 44.98 -40.37 6.91
#